data_AF-A0A5B9DIZ5-F1
#
_entry.id   AF-A0A5B9DIZ5-F1
#
_cell.length_a   1.000
_cell.length_b   1.000
_cell.length_c   1.000
_cell.angle_alpha   90.00
_cell.angle_beta   90.00
_cell.angle_gamma   90.00
#
_symmetry.space_group_name_H-M   'P 1'
#
loop_
_entity.id
_entity.type
_entity.pdbx_description
1 polymer ?
#
loop_
_entity_poly.entity_id
_entity_poly.type
_entity_poly.pdbx_seq_one_letter_code
_entity_poly.pdbx_strand_id
1 'polypeptide(L)'
;MEAPVSGRFECGDVRAQADAGYGGFGIGLRPSGEVTRAVDAGTLVRVLPRWQLAPLSVHALLSPQRSRNARVEAVLELLHTTIDRLA
;
A
#
# COMPACT_ATOMS: atom_id res chain seq x y z
N MET A 1 -7.37 0.57 20.92
CA MET A 1 -7.57 -0.89 21.12
C MET A 1 -6.73 -1.58 20.08
N GLU A 2 -5.86 -2.50 20.48
CA GLU A 2 -5.00 -3.26 19.58
C GLU A 2 -5.63 -4.63 19.36
N ALA A 3 -5.55 -5.17 18.14
CA ALA A 3 -6.04 -6.49 17.81
C ALA A 3 -4.85 -7.41 17.53
N PRO A 4 -4.73 -8.58 18.19
CA PRO A 4 -3.68 -9.54 17.87
C PRO A 4 -3.88 -10.04 16.43
N VAL A 5 -2.83 -9.96 15.61
CA VAL A 5 -2.81 -10.48 14.24
C VAL A 5 -1.99 -11.75 14.21
N SER A 6 -2.60 -12.86 13.81
CA SER A 6 -1.94 -14.14 13.58
C SER A 6 -2.59 -14.87 12.41
N GLY A 7 -1.87 -15.83 11.81
CA GLY A 7 -2.37 -16.53 10.64
C GLY A 7 -1.56 -17.78 10.30
N ARG A 8 -2.02 -18.52 9.29
CA ARG A 8 -1.35 -19.71 8.76
C ARG A 8 -0.23 -19.39 7.77
N PHE A 9 -0.11 -18.12 7.38
CA PHE A 9 0.86 -17.63 6.42
C PHE A 9 1.42 -16.30 6.91
N GLU A 10 2.75 -16.22 7.00
CA GLU A 10 3.51 -15.02 7.33
C GLU A 10 4.70 -14.92 6.39
N CYS A 11 4.94 -13.73 5.83
CA CYS A 11 6.04 -13.49 4.91
C CYS A 11 6.42 -12.00 4.95
N GLY A 12 7.71 -11.69 4.80
CA GLY A 12 8.19 -10.30 4.69
C GLY A 12 8.06 -9.67 3.30
N ASP A 13 7.57 -10.42 2.31
CA ASP A 13 7.41 -9.94 0.94
C ASP A 13 5.97 -9.49 0.66
N VAL A 14 5.83 -8.23 0.25
CA VAL A 14 4.52 -7.59 0.03
C VAL A 14 3.75 -8.16 -1.17
N ARG A 15 4.44 -8.74 -2.16
CA ARG A 15 3.82 -9.36 -3.35
C ARG A 15 3.34 -10.77 -3.02
N ALA A 16 4.14 -11.54 -2.30
CA ALA A 16 3.71 -12.87 -1.83
C ALA A 16 2.47 -12.77 -0.92
N GLN A 17 2.40 -11.74 -0.06
CA GLN A 17 1.21 -11.44 0.72
C GLN A 17 0.00 -11.07 -0.16
N ALA A 18 0.22 -10.31 -1.23
CA ALA A 18 -0.84 -9.97 -2.19
C ALA A 18 -1.36 -11.25 -2.85
N ASP A 19 -0.49 -12.06 -3.43
CA ASP A 19 -0.87 -13.31 -4.11
C ASP A 19 -1.68 -14.23 -3.20
N ALA A 20 -1.30 -14.34 -1.92
CA ALA A 20 -2.07 -15.08 -0.93
C ALA A 20 -3.46 -14.44 -0.66
N GLY A 21 -3.53 -13.12 -0.53
CA GLY A 21 -4.79 -12.39 -0.31
C GLY A 21 -5.75 -12.50 -1.49
N TYR A 22 -5.29 -12.17 -2.70
CA TYR A 22 -6.09 -12.25 -3.93
C TYR A 22 -6.40 -13.70 -4.33
N GLY A 23 -5.55 -14.66 -3.93
CA GLY A 23 -5.77 -16.09 -4.12
C GLY A 23 -6.76 -16.73 -3.13
N GLY A 24 -7.31 -15.96 -2.18
CA GLY A 24 -8.34 -16.45 -1.26
C GLY A 24 -7.81 -17.26 -0.07
N PHE A 25 -6.53 -17.11 0.30
CA PHE A 25 -5.94 -17.85 1.43
C PHE A 25 -6.40 -17.33 2.81
N GLY A 26 -7.13 -16.20 2.86
CA GLY A 26 -7.74 -15.68 4.08
C GLY A 26 -7.97 -14.18 4.04
N ILE A 27 -8.01 -13.57 5.23
CA ILE A 27 -8.09 -12.11 5.40
C ILE A 27 -6.67 -11.54 5.39
N GLY A 28 -6.44 -10.56 4.52
CA GLY A 28 -5.17 -9.84 4.42
C GLY A 28 -5.36 -8.34 4.65
N LEU A 29 -4.26 -7.69 4.98
CA LEU A 29 -4.20 -6.24 5.20
C LEU A 29 -3.43 -5.59 4.05
N ARG A 30 -4.08 -4.70 3.31
CA ARG A 30 -3.52 -4.06 2.11
C ARG A 30 -3.81 -2.55 2.10
N PRO A 31 -2.97 -1.73 1.44
CA PRO A 31 -3.29 -0.32 1.17
C PRO A 31 -4.61 -0.18 0.40
N SER A 32 -5.44 0.81 0.75
CA SER A 32 -6.77 1.02 0.17
C SER A 32 -6.76 1.21 -1.34
N GLY A 33 -5.84 2.03 -1.86
CA GLY A 33 -5.73 2.28 -3.30
C GLY A 33 -5.39 1.04 -4.12
N GLU A 34 -4.63 0.10 -3.54
CA GLU A 34 -4.28 -1.14 -4.21
C GLU A 34 -5.52 -2.04 -4.42
N VAL A 35 -6.33 -2.20 -3.37
CA VAL A 35 -7.48 -3.13 -3.39
C VAL A 35 -8.73 -2.56 -4.05
N THR A 36 -8.80 -1.24 -4.27
CA THR A 36 -9.99 -0.55 -4.79
C THR A 36 -10.55 -1.25 -6.02
N ARG A 37 -9.69 -1.54 -7.02
CA ARG A 37 -10.13 -2.22 -8.26
C ARG A 37 -10.70 -3.61 -8.02
N ALA A 38 -10.12 -4.38 -7.11
CA ALA A 38 -10.55 -5.74 -6.82
C ALA A 38 -11.85 -5.76 -6.00
N VAL A 39 -12.04 -4.76 -5.12
CA VAL A 39 -13.30 -4.56 -4.39
C VAL A 39 -14.41 -4.14 -5.36
N ASP A 40 -14.15 -3.20 -6.26
CA ASP A 40 -15.11 -2.76 -7.28
C ASP A 40 -15.49 -3.90 -8.24
N ALA A 41 -14.53 -4.77 -8.58
CA ALA A 41 -14.77 -5.96 -9.38
C ALA A 41 -15.46 -7.11 -8.60
N GLY A 42 -15.67 -6.97 -7.30
CA GLY A 42 -16.26 -8.00 -6.44
C GLY A 42 -15.38 -9.22 -6.18
N THR A 43 -14.08 -9.17 -6.54
CA THR A 43 -13.12 -10.25 -6.30
C THR A 43 -12.50 -10.17 -4.90
N LEU A 44 -12.57 -9.01 -4.26
CA LEU A 44 -12.28 -8.81 -2.84
C LEU A 44 -13.46 -8.14 -2.14
N VAL A 45 -13.53 -8.31 -0.82
CA VAL A 45 -14.51 -7.62 0.03
C VAL A 45 -13.80 -6.99 1.24
N ARG A 46 -14.19 -5.76 1.57
CA ARG A 46 -13.72 -5.10 2.79
C ARG A 46 -14.36 -5.76 4.01
N VAL A 47 -13.52 -6.25 4.91
CA VAL A 47 -13.93 -6.77 6.22
C VAL A 47 -13.55 -5.79 7.33
N LEU A 48 -14.11 -5.98 8.53
CA LEU A 48 -13.78 -5.20 9.73
C LEU A 48 -13.79 -3.66 9.51
N PRO A 49 -14.87 -3.06 8.96
CA PRO A 49 -14.87 -1.66 8.53
C PRO A 49 -14.64 -0.64 9.65
N ARG A 50 -14.86 -1.04 10.92
CA ARG A 50 -14.60 -0.23 12.12
C ARG A 50 -13.13 -0.21 12.55
N TRP A 51 -12.29 -1.03 11.93
CA TRP A 51 -10.86 -1.09 12.20
C TRP A 51 -10.10 -0.34 11.10
N GLN A 52 -9.09 0.41 11.53
CA GLN A 52 -8.21 1.18 10.66
C GLN A 52 -6.78 1.05 11.16
N LEU A 53 -5.84 0.96 10.24
CA LEU A 53 -4.44 1.15 10.56
C LEU A 53 -4.10 2.62 10.72
N ALA A 54 -2.97 2.89 11.35
CA ALA A 54 -2.31 4.17 11.19
C ALA A 54 -2.08 4.46 9.70
N PRO A 55 -2.29 5.71 9.25
CA PRO A 55 -1.97 6.12 7.89
C PRO A 55 -0.51 5.79 7.53
N LEU A 56 -0.28 5.31 6.30
CA LEU A 56 1.05 5.05 5.79
C LEU A 56 1.61 6.30 5.11
N SER A 57 2.67 6.87 5.67
CA SER A 57 3.37 8.00 5.05
C SER A 57 4.34 7.51 3.98
N VAL A 58 4.28 8.10 2.79
CA VAL A 58 5.25 7.88 1.71
C VAL A 58 6.15 9.11 1.60
N HIS A 59 7.47 8.90 1.64
CA HIS A 59 8.46 9.97 1.60
C HIS A 59 9.42 9.79 0.42
N ALA A 60 9.67 10.87 -0.32
CA ALA A 60 10.76 10.94 -1.29
C ALA A 60 12.06 11.34 -0.57
N LEU A 61 13.04 10.44 -0.53
CA LEU A 61 14.33 10.70 0.09
C LEU A 61 15.37 11.08 -0.97
N LEU A 62 16.10 12.16 -0.71
CA LEU A 62 17.18 12.65 -1.57
C LEU A 62 18.49 12.61 -0.79
N SER A 63 19.57 12.21 -1.44
CA SER A 63 20.91 12.32 -0.86
C SER A 63 21.24 13.81 -0.66
N PRO A 64 21.71 14.23 0.53
CA PRO A 64 22.07 15.62 0.81
C PRO A 64 23.11 16.18 -0.17
N GLN A 65 23.96 15.30 -0.72
CA GLN A 65 25.04 15.66 -1.64
C GLN A 65 24.59 15.84 -3.09
N ARG A 66 23.33 15.48 -3.43
CA ARG A 66 22.80 15.66 -4.79
C ARG A 66 22.12 17.00 -4.91
N SER A 67 22.50 17.79 -5.92
CA SER A 67 21.82 19.04 -6.24
C SER A 67 20.40 18.75 -6.76
N ARG A 68 19.42 19.51 -6.25
CA ARG A 68 18.06 19.58 -6.80
C ARG A 68 18.12 20.30 -8.16
N ASN A 69 18.38 19.53 -9.20
CA ASN A 69 18.35 20.01 -10.59
C ASN A 69 16.96 19.78 -11.20
N ALA A 70 16.71 20.40 -12.35
CA ALA A 70 15.41 20.35 -13.03
C ALA A 70 14.90 18.92 -13.31
N ARG A 71 15.80 17.95 -13.55
CA ARG A 71 15.39 16.54 -13.76
C ARG A 71 14.89 15.90 -12.47
N VAL A 72 15.55 16.19 -11.34
CA VAL A 72 15.13 15.69 -10.02
C VAL A 72 13.76 16.28 -9.68
N GLU A 73 13.54 17.58 -9.89
CA GLU A 73 12.23 18.20 -9.66
C GLU A 73 11.12 17.56 -10.51
N ALA A 74 11.37 17.38 -11.80
CA ALA A 74 10.40 16.77 -12.71
C ALA A 74 10.03 15.33 -12.28
N VAL A 75 11.01 14.55 -11.81
CA VAL A 75 10.75 13.19 -11.28
C VAL A 75 9.97 13.25 -9.98
N LEU A 76 10.31 14.17 -9.07
CA LEU A 76 9.58 14.33 -7.81
C LEU A 76 8.12 14.73 -8.06
N GLU A 77 7.87 15.65 -8.98
CA GLU A 77 6.53 16.06 -9.38
C GLU A 77 5.72 14.88 -9.93
N LEU A 78 6.33 14.08 -10.80
CA LEU A 78 5.71 12.87 -11.34
C LEU A 78 5.37 11.86 -10.23
N LEU A 79 6.31 11.62 -9.31
CA LEU A 79 6.11 10.69 -8.20
C LEU A 79 5.00 11.16 -7.26
N HIS A 80 4.96 12.44 -6.87
CA HIS A 80 3.87 13.00 -6.06
C HIS A 80 2.52 12.82 -6.75
N THR A 81 2.42 13.25 -8.02
CA THR A 81 1.20 13.11 -8.81
C THR A 81 0.73 11.66 -8.92
N THR A 82 1.67 10.72 -9.01
CA THR A 82 1.36 9.29 -9.11
C THR A 82 0.87 8.72 -7.78
N ILE A 83 1.52 9.07 -6.67
CA ILE A 83 1.13 8.64 -5.32
C ILE A 83 -0.24 9.21 -4.95
N ASP A 84 -0.52 10.47 -5.27
CA ASP A 84 -1.81 11.11 -4.97
C ASP A 84 -3.00 10.43 -5.66
N ARG A 85 -2.78 9.77 -6.81
CA ARG A 85 -3.81 8.98 -7.50
C ARG A 85 -4.05 7.61 -6.89
N LEU A 86 -3.12 7.13 -6.06
CA LEU A 86 -3.18 5.84 -5.38
C LEU A 86 -3.64 5.96 -3.92
N ALA A 87 -3.74 7.18 -3.38
CA ALA A 87 -4.27 7.45 -2.04
C ALA A 87 -5.80 7.51 -2.06
#